data_AF-A0A6N4VEU7-F1
#
_entry.id   AF-A0A6N4VEU7-F1
#
_cell.length_a   1.000
_cell.length_b   1.000
_cell.length_c   1.000
_cell.angle_alpha   90.00
_cell.angle_beta   90.00
_cell.angle_gamma   90.00
#
_symmetry.space_group_name_H-M   'P 1'
#
loop_
_entity.id
_entity.type
_entity.pdbx_description
1 polymer ?
#
loop_
_entity_poly.entity_id
_entity_poly.type
_entity_poly.pdbx_seq_one_letter_code
_entity_poly.pdbx_strand_id
1 'polypeptide(L)'
;MSAAAAFLVDDEVSPKERLAELFEQIAELTGQRNAIDAQIVEIVAEIDHGGLAGMTGARSISALVAWKTGVSPRNAKTIAAVAARGEQFPRCVAGLREGWLSLDQVGVLAERAADGSDDHYVELASVATVTQLRKAVGLEPRPDVSPKPQPERAISRTDHGESVTYRVTVSKIEAAKVDAALAGKRDGLIADWKRDHDQQSDAATDARSADGRDGKSVPDADGLHGESHADTSGLDGVATTDPDAGGVGGDFSDVSADHDDFADLAGGPGGDAEGGSRPPMPNTVDAFMELIETGWDGEVARRPHAQHTTVVVGSVRLTV
;
A
#
# COMPACT_ATOMS: atom_id res chain seq x y z
N MET A 1 -5.45 -74.62 43.75
CA MET A 1 -5.05 -73.38 44.46
C MET A 1 -3.97 -72.72 43.59
N SER A 2 -4.28 -72.22 42.38
CA SER A 2 -4.87 -70.91 42.06
C SER A 2 -4.39 -69.80 43.00
N ALA A 3 -3.39 -69.05 42.54
CA ALA A 3 -3.01 -67.76 43.10
C ALA A 3 -2.96 -66.77 41.92
N ALA A 4 -3.71 -65.69 42.12
CA ALA A 4 -4.24 -64.80 41.12
C ALA A 4 -3.16 -64.05 40.33
N ALA A 5 -3.51 -63.81 39.07
CA ALA A 5 -2.90 -62.78 38.24
C ALA A 5 -2.88 -61.45 39.00
N ALA A 6 -1.68 -60.95 39.28
CA ALA A 6 -1.48 -59.55 39.57
C ALA A 6 -1.81 -58.80 38.27
N PHE A 7 -2.99 -58.21 38.22
CA PHE A 7 -3.34 -57.20 37.23
C PHE A 7 -2.33 -56.06 37.36
N LEU A 8 -1.38 -55.99 36.43
CA LEU A 8 -0.73 -54.75 36.08
C LEU A 8 -1.81 -53.91 35.41
N VAL A 9 -2.47 -53.08 36.21
CA VAL A 9 -3.23 -51.96 35.66
C VAL A 9 -2.17 -50.98 35.20
N ASP A 10 -1.88 -50.99 33.89
CA ASP A 10 -1.30 -49.81 33.24
C ASP A 10 -2.24 -48.65 33.59
N ASP A 11 -1.76 -47.75 34.43
CA ASP A 11 -2.45 -46.50 34.75
C ASP A 11 -2.31 -45.61 33.51
N GLU A 12 -3.12 -45.90 32.48
CA GLU A 12 -3.19 -45.09 31.27
C GLU A 12 -3.65 -43.69 31.69
N VAL A 13 -2.70 -42.74 31.69
CA VAL A 13 -2.95 -41.32 31.90
C VAL A 13 -4.14 -40.91 31.03
N SER A 14 -5.20 -40.39 31.67
CA SER A 14 -6.39 -40.02 30.92
C SER A 14 -6.07 -38.93 29.90
N PRO A 15 -6.78 -38.84 28.75
CA PRO A 15 -6.53 -37.79 27.76
C PRO A 15 -6.55 -36.37 28.33
N LYS A 16 -7.34 -36.15 29.40
CA LYS A 16 -7.42 -34.87 30.12
C LYS A 16 -6.16 -34.58 30.93
N GLU A 17 -5.63 -35.57 31.66
CA GLU A 17 -4.37 -35.43 32.40
C GLU A 17 -3.22 -35.22 31.43
N ARG A 18 -3.19 -35.97 30.32
CA ARG A 18 -2.18 -35.79 29.28
C ARG A 18 -2.22 -34.39 28.66
N LEU A 19 -3.41 -33.84 28.43
CA LEU A 19 -3.57 -32.46 27.96
C LEU A 19 -3.03 -31.44 28.97
N ALA A 20 -3.30 -31.64 30.26
CA ALA A 20 -2.79 -30.76 31.31
C ALA A 20 -1.26 -30.78 31.38
N GLU A 21 -0.64 -31.96 31.29
CA GLU A 21 0.81 -32.11 31.20
C GLU A 21 1.41 -31.39 29.98
N LEU A 22 0.75 -31.46 28.83
CA LEU A 22 1.19 -30.78 27.61
C LEU A 22 1.07 -29.26 27.73
N PHE A 23 0.02 -28.76 28.39
CA PHE A 23 -0.11 -27.32 28.65
C PHE A 23 0.96 -26.81 29.62
N GLU A 24 1.31 -27.58 30.65
CA GLU A 24 2.41 -27.23 31.55
C GLU A 24 3.74 -27.16 30.78
N GLN A 25 4.03 -28.16 29.93
CA GLN A 25 5.22 -28.15 29.07
C GLN A 25 5.25 -26.94 28.12
N ILE A 26 4.10 -26.58 27.52
CA ILE A 26 4.00 -25.39 26.67
C ILE A 26 4.26 -24.12 27.49
N ALA A 27 3.73 -24.02 28.71
CA ALA A 27 3.92 -22.87 29.57
C ALA A 27 5.41 -22.70 29.96
N GLU A 28 6.07 -23.80 30.34
CA GLU A 28 7.50 -23.80 30.68
C GLU A 28 8.35 -23.35 29.49
N LEU A 29 8.17 -23.97 28.31
CA LEU A 29 8.92 -23.61 27.10
C LEU A 29 8.64 -22.17 26.65
N THR A 30 7.41 -21.68 26.82
CA THR A 30 7.06 -20.29 26.50
C THR A 30 7.77 -19.33 27.45
N GLY A 31 7.83 -19.63 28.74
CA GLY A 31 8.59 -18.84 29.71
C GLY A 31 10.08 -18.78 29.38
N GLN A 32 10.67 -19.91 29.00
CA GLN A 32 12.07 -19.99 28.55
C GLN A 32 12.29 -19.16 27.27
N ARG A 33 11.38 -19.27 26.28
CA ARG A 33 11.45 -18.49 25.04
C ARG A 33 11.39 -16.99 25.33
N ASN A 34 10.49 -16.56 26.20
CA ASN A 34 10.35 -15.15 26.58
C ASN A 34 11.63 -14.61 27.24
N ALA A 35 12.26 -15.39 28.12
CA ALA A 35 13.53 -15.03 28.74
C ALA A 35 14.69 -14.97 27.71
N ILE A 36 14.70 -15.85 26.70
CA ILE A 36 15.65 -15.78 25.58
C ILE A 36 15.40 -14.53 24.73
N ASP A 37 14.14 -14.22 24.43
CA ASP A 37 13.77 -13.01 23.71
C ASP A 37 14.23 -11.75 24.48
N ALA A 38 14.18 -11.75 25.82
CA ALA A 38 14.75 -10.69 26.66
C ALA A 38 16.27 -10.52 26.44
N GLN A 39 17.02 -11.62 26.43
CA GLN A 39 18.47 -11.58 26.20
C GLN A 39 18.81 -11.06 24.79
N ILE A 40 18.03 -11.45 23.77
CA ILE A 40 18.17 -10.91 22.42
C ILE A 40 17.93 -9.40 22.42
N VAL A 41 16.87 -8.94 23.08
CA VAL A 41 16.55 -7.51 23.22
C VAL A 41 17.69 -6.74 23.91
N GLU A 42 18.28 -7.28 24.98
CA GLU A 42 19.42 -6.66 25.68
C GLU A 42 20.66 -6.52 24.79
N ILE A 43 21.00 -7.56 24.02
CA ILE A 43 22.10 -7.51 23.05
C ILE A 43 21.81 -6.46 21.96
N VAL A 44 20.58 -6.42 21.46
CA VAL A 44 20.18 -5.46 20.43
C VAL A 44 20.20 -4.04 20.98
N ALA A 45 19.80 -3.84 22.24
CA ALA A 45 19.90 -2.55 22.91
C ALA A 45 21.38 -2.14 23.01
N GLU A 46 22.28 -2.99 23.47
CA GLU A 46 23.72 -2.67 23.53
C GLU A 46 24.28 -2.25 22.16
N ILE A 47 23.89 -2.96 21.09
CA ILE A 47 24.29 -2.64 19.72
C ILE A 47 23.78 -1.26 19.28
N ASP A 48 22.53 -0.92 19.57
CA ASP A 48 21.90 0.34 19.18
C ASP A 48 22.47 1.53 19.95
N HIS A 49 22.46 1.46 21.29
CA HIS A 49 22.97 2.53 22.17
C HIS A 49 24.48 2.75 21.99
N GLY A 50 25.25 1.69 21.69
CA GLY A 50 26.67 1.78 21.38
C GLY A 50 26.99 2.23 19.94
N GLY A 51 25.98 2.44 19.08
CA GLY A 51 26.19 2.80 17.68
C GLY A 51 26.92 1.73 16.86
N LEU A 52 26.95 0.48 17.33
CA LEU A 52 27.76 -0.60 16.77
C LEU A 52 27.18 -1.14 15.46
N ALA A 53 25.89 -0.92 15.21
CA ALA A 53 25.21 -1.34 14.00
C ALA A 53 25.90 -0.83 12.71
N GLY A 54 26.53 0.35 12.75
CA GLY A 54 27.26 0.92 11.61
C GLY A 54 28.41 0.03 11.10
N MET A 55 29.02 -0.78 11.97
CA MET A 55 30.11 -1.70 11.59
C MET A 55 29.61 -2.90 10.78
N THR A 56 28.30 -3.16 10.79
CA THR A 56 27.71 -4.36 10.16
C THR A 56 27.25 -4.12 8.72
N GLY A 57 27.16 -2.85 8.29
CA GLY A 57 26.56 -2.46 7.01
C GLY A 57 25.03 -2.58 6.96
N ALA A 58 24.36 -2.92 8.08
CA ALA A 58 22.91 -2.97 8.13
C ALA A 58 22.30 -1.57 8.04
N ARG A 59 21.26 -1.41 7.21
CA ARG A 59 20.55 -0.14 7.00
C ARG A 59 19.71 0.33 8.21
N SER A 60 19.43 -0.55 9.17
CA SER A 60 18.70 -0.26 10.40
C SER A 60 18.86 -1.38 11.43
N ILE A 61 18.55 -1.11 12.69
CA ILE A 61 18.55 -2.11 13.77
C ILE A 61 17.59 -3.25 13.47
N SER A 62 16.34 -2.98 13.05
CA SER A 62 15.41 -4.06 12.69
C SER A 62 15.91 -4.89 11.50
N ALA A 63 16.62 -4.29 10.54
CA ALA A 63 17.21 -5.05 9.43
C ALA A 63 18.37 -5.94 9.91
N LEU A 64 19.19 -5.43 10.85
CA LEU A 64 20.24 -6.21 11.50
C LEU A 64 19.64 -7.41 12.26
N VAL A 65 18.61 -7.18 13.08
CA VAL A 65 17.93 -8.23 13.85
C VAL A 65 17.37 -9.30 12.91
N ALA A 66 16.59 -8.91 11.90
CA ALA A 66 16.00 -9.87 10.95
C ALA A 66 17.08 -10.74 10.29
N TRP A 67 18.20 -10.14 9.88
CA TRP A 67 19.32 -10.88 9.30
C TRP A 67 20.00 -11.82 10.29
N LYS A 68 20.28 -11.36 11.51
CA LYS A 68 21.07 -12.11 12.49
C LYS A 68 20.27 -13.22 13.17
N THR A 69 18.97 -13.04 13.37
CA THR A 69 18.13 -13.99 14.10
C THR A 69 17.20 -14.81 13.20
N GLY A 70 17.08 -14.44 11.91
CA GLY A 70 16.22 -15.15 10.95
C GLY A 70 14.72 -14.95 11.18
N VAL A 71 14.31 -14.00 12.03
CA VAL A 71 12.90 -13.70 12.30
C VAL A 71 12.27 -12.84 11.20
N SER A 72 10.93 -12.81 11.15
CA SER A 72 10.21 -11.97 10.19
C SER A 72 10.53 -10.47 10.39
N PRO A 73 10.39 -9.64 9.34
CA PRO A 73 10.58 -8.19 9.46
C PRO A 73 9.68 -7.54 10.52
N ARG A 74 8.49 -8.10 10.75
CA ARG A 74 7.58 -7.63 11.79
C ARG A 74 8.12 -7.94 13.17
N ASN A 75 8.54 -9.19 13.41
CA ASN A 75 9.11 -9.56 14.71
C ASN A 75 10.42 -8.80 15.00
N ALA A 76 11.25 -8.58 13.98
CA ALA A 76 12.46 -7.78 14.12
C ALA A 76 12.19 -6.32 14.48
N LYS A 77 11.08 -5.74 14.02
CA LYS A 77 10.62 -4.42 14.47
C LYS A 77 10.19 -4.45 15.92
N THR A 78 9.47 -5.49 16.35
CA THR A 78 9.08 -5.67 17.76
C THR A 78 10.32 -5.70 18.66
N ILE A 79 11.31 -6.54 18.34
CA ILE A 79 12.57 -6.63 19.11
C ILE A 79 13.27 -5.28 19.16
N ALA A 80 13.42 -4.60 18.02
CA ALA A 80 14.07 -3.29 17.96
C ALA A 80 13.30 -2.22 18.75
N ALA A 81 11.97 -2.25 18.75
CA ALA A 81 11.15 -1.31 19.53
C ALA A 81 11.34 -1.51 21.03
N VAL A 82 11.33 -2.77 21.50
CA VAL A 82 11.59 -3.07 22.92
C VAL A 82 13.03 -2.71 23.28
N ALA A 83 14.01 -2.95 22.42
CA ALA A 83 15.40 -2.58 22.65
C ALA A 83 15.59 -1.06 22.78
N ALA A 84 14.95 -0.27 21.90
CA ALA A 84 15.07 1.20 21.91
C ALA A 84 14.31 1.87 23.06
N ARG A 85 13.20 1.26 23.51
CA ARG A 85 12.33 1.85 24.56
C ARG A 85 12.33 1.11 25.89
N GLY A 86 13.20 0.12 26.06
CA GLY A 86 13.22 -0.75 27.25
C GLY A 86 13.39 0.01 28.56
N GLU A 87 14.16 1.10 28.57
CA GLU A 87 14.36 1.95 29.75
C GLU A 87 13.08 2.66 30.22
N GLN A 88 12.10 2.89 29.33
CA GLN A 88 10.82 3.49 29.70
C GLN A 88 9.81 2.47 30.24
N PHE A 89 10.11 1.17 30.12
CA PHE A 89 9.26 0.06 30.57
C PHE A 89 10.00 -0.97 31.44
N PRO A 90 10.70 -0.54 32.53
CA PRO A 90 11.59 -1.42 33.28
C PRO A 90 10.90 -2.64 33.90
N ARG A 91 9.64 -2.53 34.35
CA ARG A 91 8.87 -3.64 34.94
C ARG A 91 8.34 -4.60 33.88
N CYS A 92 7.85 -4.09 32.75
CA CYS A 92 7.46 -4.96 31.64
C CYS A 92 8.66 -5.71 31.04
N VAL A 93 9.81 -5.05 30.92
CA VAL A 93 11.07 -5.71 30.49
C VAL A 93 11.55 -6.72 31.52
N ALA A 94 11.43 -6.43 32.83
CA ALA A 94 11.70 -7.42 33.87
C ALA A 94 10.79 -8.66 33.73
N GLY A 95 9.50 -8.46 33.42
CA GLY A 95 8.59 -9.57 33.19
C GLY A 95 8.90 -10.42 31.96
N LEU A 96 9.45 -9.80 30.90
CA LEU A 96 9.98 -10.52 29.75
C LEU A 96 11.18 -11.38 30.16
N ARG A 97 12.11 -10.81 30.94
CA ARG A 97 13.31 -11.50 31.43
C ARG A 97 12.99 -12.68 32.36
N GLU A 98 11.97 -12.51 33.21
CA GLU A 98 11.46 -13.56 34.10
C GLU A 98 10.55 -14.57 33.39
N GLY A 99 10.20 -14.31 32.12
CA GLY A 99 9.49 -15.23 31.25
C GLY A 99 7.96 -15.17 31.33
N TRP A 100 7.38 -14.39 32.25
CA TRP A 100 5.93 -14.31 32.43
C TRP A 100 5.23 -13.27 31.52
N LEU A 101 5.99 -12.37 30.88
CA LEU A 101 5.50 -11.59 29.72
C LEU A 101 6.14 -12.06 28.43
N SER A 102 5.36 -12.05 27.35
CA SER A 102 5.87 -12.33 26.02
C SER A 102 6.43 -11.09 25.32
N LEU A 103 7.36 -11.31 24.39
CA LEU A 103 7.94 -10.26 23.55
C LEU A 103 6.85 -9.46 22.81
N ASP A 104 5.79 -10.12 22.35
CA ASP A 104 4.68 -9.47 21.64
C ASP A 104 3.85 -8.55 22.55
N GLN A 105 3.65 -8.92 23.82
CA GLN A 105 2.96 -8.07 24.79
C GLN A 105 3.78 -6.82 25.11
N VAL A 106 5.07 -6.99 25.45
CA VAL A 106 5.97 -5.87 25.74
C VAL A 106 6.18 -5.00 24.50
N GLY A 107 6.25 -5.62 23.32
CA GLY A 107 6.36 -4.93 22.04
C GLY A 107 5.18 -3.99 21.75
N VAL A 108 3.94 -4.39 22.08
CA VAL A 108 2.78 -3.50 21.95
C VAL A 108 2.94 -2.24 22.80
N LEU A 109 3.43 -2.39 24.02
CA LEU A 109 3.66 -1.28 24.94
C LEU A 109 4.79 -0.39 24.43
N ALA A 110 5.93 -0.99 24.09
CA ALA A 110 7.08 -0.32 23.53
C ALA A 110 6.78 0.40 22.21
N GLU A 111 5.82 -0.05 21.39
CA GLU A 111 5.48 0.66 20.16
C GLU A 111 4.53 1.85 20.37
N ARG A 112 3.66 1.81 21.38
CA ARG A 112 2.45 2.66 21.40
C ARG A 112 2.11 3.31 22.72
N ALA A 113 2.51 2.72 23.85
CA ALA A 113 2.15 3.23 25.17
C ALA A 113 2.95 4.50 25.50
N ALA A 114 2.34 5.39 26.30
CA ALA A 114 2.97 6.64 26.72
C ALA A 114 4.19 6.39 27.63
N ASP A 115 5.14 7.32 27.65
CA ASP A 115 6.29 7.25 28.56
C ASP A 115 5.82 7.30 30.03
N GLY A 116 6.39 6.45 30.88
CA GLY A 116 6.01 6.35 32.30
C GLY A 116 4.73 5.57 32.58
N SER A 117 4.11 4.94 31.58
CA SER A 117 2.91 4.10 31.74
C SER A 117 3.20 2.65 32.17
N ASP A 118 4.47 2.31 32.42
CA ASP A 118 4.91 0.96 32.74
C ASP A 118 4.21 0.35 33.96
N ASP A 119 4.12 1.10 35.07
CA ASP A 119 3.41 0.67 36.28
C ASP A 119 1.92 0.40 36.02
N HIS A 120 1.30 1.14 35.11
CA HIS A 120 -0.10 0.95 34.75
C HIS A 120 -0.32 -0.33 33.94
N TYR A 121 0.63 -0.65 33.04
CA TYR A 121 0.46 -1.75 32.10
C TYR A 121 0.99 -3.09 32.57
N VAL A 122 1.92 -3.13 33.53
CA VAL A 122 2.53 -4.38 33.97
C VAL A 122 1.50 -5.41 34.46
N GLU A 123 0.52 -4.98 35.25
CA GLU A 123 -0.54 -5.86 35.75
C GLU A 123 -1.48 -6.28 34.63
N LEU A 124 -1.89 -5.34 33.77
CA LEU A 124 -2.76 -5.64 32.64
C LEU A 124 -2.10 -6.62 31.65
N ALA A 125 -0.81 -6.44 31.37
CA ALA A 125 -0.06 -7.28 30.45
C ALA A 125 0.03 -8.73 30.92
N SER A 126 0.05 -8.98 32.23
CA SER A 126 0.11 -10.34 32.78
C SER A 126 -1.16 -11.17 32.51
N VAL A 127 -2.31 -10.53 32.31
CA VAL A 127 -3.61 -11.20 32.14
C VAL A 127 -4.28 -10.96 30.79
N ALA A 128 -3.79 -9.99 30.01
CA ALA A 128 -4.38 -9.58 28.75
C ALA A 128 -3.70 -10.25 27.55
N THR A 129 -4.52 -10.63 26.58
CA THR A 129 -4.06 -11.00 25.24
C THR A 129 -3.42 -9.79 24.54
N VAL A 130 -2.55 -10.05 23.57
CA VAL A 130 -1.91 -9.01 22.74
C VAL A 130 -2.95 -8.09 22.07
N THR A 131 -4.09 -8.64 21.64
CA THR A 131 -5.19 -7.87 21.04
C THR A 131 -5.85 -6.94 22.06
N GLN A 132 -6.07 -7.42 23.29
CA GLN A 132 -6.62 -6.59 24.37
C GLN A 132 -5.65 -5.47 24.78
N LEU A 133 -4.36 -5.77 24.89
CA LEU A 133 -3.33 -4.74 25.14
C LEU A 133 -3.31 -3.70 24.04
N ARG A 134 -3.34 -4.12 22.77
CA ARG A 134 -3.37 -3.21 21.63
C ARG A 134 -4.59 -2.29 21.66
N LYS A 135 -5.74 -2.82 22.07
CA LYS A 135 -6.97 -2.03 22.25
C LYS A 135 -6.85 -1.07 23.43
N ALA A 136 -6.32 -1.51 24.57
CA ALA A 136 -6.15 -0.68 25.75
C ALA A 136 -5.23 0.53 25.47
N VAL A 137 -4.06 0.27 24.90
CA VAL A 137 -3.11 1.33 24.51
C VAL A 137 -3.70 2.27 23.45
N GLY A 138 -4.53 1.74 22.54
CA GLY A 138 -5.21 2.55 21.53
C GLY A 138 -6.26 3.52 22.07
N LEU A 139 -6.75 3.31 23.30
CA LEU A 139 -7.72 4.18 23.96
C LEU A 139 -7.06 5.31 24.76
N GLU A 140 -5.74 5.26 25.00
CA GLU A 140 -5.05 6.34 25.69
C GLU A 140 -5.05 7.62 24.83
N PRO A 141 -5.43 8.77 25.41
CA PRO A 141 -5.28 10.06 24.75
C PRO A 141 -3.80 10.29 24.48
N ARG A 142 -3.40 10.11 23.22
CA ARG A 142 -2.02 10.30 22.80
C ARG A 142 -1.63 11.76 23.05
N PRO A 143 -0.63 12.04 23.90
CA PRO A 143 -0.01 13.36 23.88
C PRO A 143 0.49 13.58 22.46
N ASP A 144 0.17 14.72 21.86
CA ASP A 144 0.63 15.10 20.53
C ASP A 144 2.15 15.36 20.60
N VAL A 145 2.95 14.30 20.58
CA VAL A 145 4.40 14.40 20.64
C VAL A 145 4.92 14.65 19.23
N SER A 146 5.15 15.94 19.01
CA SER A 146 5.95 16.60 17.97
C SER A 146 5.26 16.89 16.63
N PRO A 147 5.36 18.13 16.13
CA PRO A 147 4.94 18.45 14.77
C PRO A 147 5.75 17.56 13.83
N LYS A 148 5.06 16.77 13.00
CA LYS A 148 5.69 16.14 11.83
C LYS A 148 6.58 17.19 11.18
N PRO A 149 7.89 16.94 10.98
CA PRO A 149 8.73 17.90 10.27
C PRO A 149 7.98 18.25 8.99
N GLN A 150 7.69 19.55 8.81
CA GLN A 150 7.04 20.00 7.59
C GLN A 150 7.88 19.46 6.44
N PRO A 151 7.26 18.75 5.48
CA PRO A 151 8.02 18.02 4.48
C PRO A 151 8.92 19.01 3.74
N GLU A 152 10.22 18.93 4.01
CA GLU A 152 11.22 19.71 3.30
C GLU A 152 11.14 19.30 1.83
N ARG A 153 11.28 20.28 0.94
CA ARG A 153 11.24 20.02 -0.50
C ARG A 153 12.34 19.04 -0.85
N ALA A 154 11.98 17.91 -1.45
CA ALA A 154 12.93 16.86 -1.77
C ALA A 154 12.70 16.37 -3.20
N ILE A 155 13.77 16.04 -3.91
CA ILE A 155 13.72 15.32 -5.18
C ILE A 155 14.66 14.12 -5.08
N SER A 156 14.13 12.93 -5.33
CA SER A 156 14.91 11.69 -5.41
C SER A 156 14.76 11.06 -6.78
N ARG A 157 15.87 10.53 -7.33
CA ARG A 157 15.92 9.82 -8.60
C ARG A 157 16.25 8.35 -8.33
N THR A 158 15.45 7.44 -8.89
CA THR A 158 15.69 5.99 -8.85
C THR A 158 15.86 5.49 -10.28
N ASP A 159 16.97 4.80 -10.54
CA ASP A 159 17.25 4.20 -11.85
C ASP A 159 16.83 2.72 -11.85
N HIS A 160 16.05 2.32 -12.85
CA HIS A 160 15.55 0.96 -13.05
C HIS A 160 16.14 0.31 -14.31
N GLY A 161 17.18 0.90 -14.92
CA GLY A 161 17.81 0.42 -16.15
C GLY A 161 17.09 0.94 -17.41
N GLU A 162 15.89 0.42 -17.68
CA GLU A 162 15.08 0.84 -18.84
C GLU A 162 14.21 2.08 -18.56
N SER A 163 14.05 2.44 -17.29
CA SER A 163 13.27 3.61 -16.86
C SER A 163 13.91 4.31 -15.66
N VAL A 164 13.59 5.59 -15.50
CA VAL A 164 14.02 6.41 -14.37
C VAL A 164 12.80 7.00 -13.70
N THR A 165 12.66 6.78 -12.40
CA THR A 165 11.58 7.35 -11.59
C THR A 165 12.09 8.57 -10.82
N TYR A 166 11.42 9.70 -10.97
CA TYR A 166 11.62 10.88 -10.13
C TYR A 166 10.49 10.96 -9.09
N ARG A 167 10.85 11.15 -7.82
CA ARG A 167 9.88 11.44 -6.74
C ARG A 167 10.18 12.84 -6.20
N VAL A 168 9.18 13.71 -6.26
CA VAL A 168 9.28 15.09 -5.79
C VAL A 168 8.32 15.31 -4.63
N THR A 169 8.81 15.89 -3.55
CA THR A 169 8.02 16.32 -2.40
C THR A 169 7.96 17.84 -2.40
N VAL A 170 6.76 18.40 -2.45
CA VAL A 170 6.48 19.84 -2.42
C VAL A 170 5.38 20.17 -1.43
N SER A 171 5.20 21.44 -1.10
CA SER A 171 4.09 21.89 -0.25
C SER A 171 2.74 21.73 -0.98
N LYS A 172 1.62 21.67 -0.24
CA LYS A 172 0.27 21.55 -0.84
C LYS A 172 -0.07 22.66 -1.83
N ILE A 173 0.38 23.88 -1.57
CA ILE A 173 0.14 25.03 -2.46
C ILE A 173 0.88 24.83 -3.80
N GLU A 174 2.04 24.19 -3.77
CA GLU A 174 2.84 23.94 -4.97
C GLU A 174 2.40 22.72 -5.72
N ALA A 175 1.98 21.66 -5.02
CA ALA A 175 1.28 20.54 -5.63
C ALA A 175 0.08 21.06 -6.43
N ALA A 176 -0.75 21.93 -5.85
CA ALA A 176 -1.88 22.53 -6.56
C ALA A 176 -1.47 23.33 -7.82
N LYS A 177 -0.30 23.98 -7.82
CA LYS A 177 0.22 24.67 -9.02
C LYS A 177 0.65 23.66 -10.10
N VAL A 178 1.33 22.59 -9.70
CA VAL A 178 1.75 21.52 -10.62
C VAL A 178 0.51 20.81 -11.20
N ASP A 179 -0.46 20.46 -10.36
CA ASP A 179 -1.69 19.79 -10.77
C ASP A 179 -2.50 20.66 -11.74
N ALA A 180 -2.63 21.96 -11.45
CA ALA A 180 -3.31 22.89 -12.36
C ALA A 180 -2.58 23.03 -13.70
N ALA A 181 -1.25 23.08 -13.70
CA ALA A 181 -0.45 23.14 -14.93
C ALA A 181 -0.60 21.85 -15.76
N LEU A 182 -0.55 20.69 -15.11
CA LEU A 182 -0.76 19.38 -15.75
C LEU A 182 -2.15 19.25 -16.34
N ALA A 183 -3.19 19.63 -15.59
CA ALA A 183 -4.55 19.62 -16.08
C ALA A 183 -4.70 20.53 -17.31
N GLY A 184 -4.16 21.75 -17.27
CA GLY A 184 -4.20 22.68 -18.39
C GLY A 184 -3.51 22.14 -19.64
N LYS A 185 -2.34 21.52 -19.50
CA LYS A 185 -1.62 20.88 -20.63
C LYS A 185 -2.41 19.70 -21.20
N ARG A 186 -2.90 18.82 -20.33
CA ARG A 186 -3.71 17.67 -20.74
C ARG A 186 -4.96 18.09 -21.50
N ASP A 187 -5.69 19.08 -21.00
CA ASP A 187 -6.92 19.57 -21.65
C ASP A 187 -6.62 20.21 -23.01
N GLY A 188 -5.47 20.90 -23.14
CA GLY A 188 -4.95 21.39 -24.42
C GLY A 188 -4.67 20.25 -25.42
N LEU A 189 -3.88 19.25 -25.02
CA LEU A 189 -3.58 18.08 -25.86
C LEU A 189 -4.86 17.34 -26.28
N ILE A 190 -5.83 17.18 -25.37
CA ILE A 190 -7.12 16.56 -25.68
C ILE A 190 -7.91 17.40 -26.69
N ALA A 191 -7.93 18.73 -26.53
CA ALA A 191 -8.60 19.61 -27.46
C ALA A 191 -7.97 19.55 -28.85
N ASP A 192 -6.65 19.52 -28.94
CA ASP A 192 -5.89 19.42 -30.19
C ASP A 192 -6.16 18.07 -30.87
N TRP A 193 -6.05 16.98 -30.09
CA TRP A 193 -6.41 15.64 -30.55
C TRP A 193 -7.84 15.61 -31.09
N LYS A 194 -8.83 16.17 -30.38
CA LYS A 194 -10.23 16.21 -30.87
C LYS A 194 -10.35 16.97 -32.19
N ARG A 195 -9.72 18.15 -32.30
CA ARG A 195 -9.76 18.96 -33.54
C ARG A 195 -9.17 18.22 -34.74
N ASP A 196 -8.07 17.49 -34.55
CA ASP A 196 -7.45 16.73 -35.64
C ASP A 196 -8.32 15.54 -36.06
N HIS A 197 -9.00 14.92 -35.10
CA HIS A 197 -9.88 13.78 -35.36
C HIS A 197 -11.23 14.16 -35.97
N ASP A 198 -11.81 15.30 -35.59
CA ASP A 198 -13.05 15.81 -36.18
C ASP A 198 -12.82 16.25 -37.65
N GLN A 199 -11.67 16.90 -37.93
CA GLN A 199 -11.27 17.26 -39.30
C GLN A 199 -11.03 16.03 -40.20
N GLN A 200 -10.55 14.94 -39.63
CA GLN A 200 -10.34 13.69 -40.37
C GLN A 200 -11.65 12.93 -40.63
N SER A 201 -12.65 13.05 -39.74
CA SER A 201 -14.00 12.52 -39.98
C SER A 201 -14.78 13.30 -41.04
N ASP A 202 -14.58 14.63 -41.09
CA ASP A 202 -15.20 15.48 -42.12
C ASP A 202 -14.57 15.26 -43.51
N ALA A 203 -13.25 15.05 -43.57
CA ALA A 203 -12.57 14.69 -44.82
C ALA A 203 -12.99 13.30 -45.37
N ALA A 204 -13.37 12.36 -44.49
CA ALA A 204 -13.86 11.03 -44.88
C ALA A 204 -15.34 11.03 -45.32
N THR A 205 -16.13 12.02 -44.88
CA THR A 205 -17.54 12.16 -45.28
C THR A 205 -17.68 12.90 -46.62
N ASP A 206 -16.82 13.90 -46.91
CA ASP A 206 -16.78 14.56 -48.23
C ASP A 206 -16.32 13.64 -49.37
N ALA A 207 -15.52 12.61 -49.09
CA ALA A 207 -15.10 11.62 -50.08
C ALA A 207 -16.21 10.62 -50.47
N ARG A 208 -17.28 10.50 -49.68
CA ARG A 208 -18.42 9.59 -49.97
C ARG A 208 -19.60 10.28 -50.65
N SER A 209 -19.62 11.61 -50.74
CA SER A 209 -20.70 12.37 -51.39
C SER A 209 -20.43 12.76 -52.85
N ALA A 210 -19.33 12.28 -53.45
CA ALA A 210 -18.96 12.57 -54.84
C ALA A 210 -19.34 11.47 -55.85
N ASP A 211 -20.30 10.59 -55.54
CA ASP A 211 -20.93 9.71 -56.54
C ASP A 211 -22.44 9.59 -56.30
N GLY A 212 -23.23 9.99 -57.30
CA GLY A 212 -24.70 9.89 -57.28
C GLY A 212 -25.43 11.19 -57.64
N ARG A 213 -25.63 11.41 -58.94
CA ARG A 213 -26.48 12.45 -59.51
C ARG A 213 -27.89 11.90 -59.80
N ASP A 214 -28.86 12.82 -59.78
CA ASP A 214 -30.18 12.82 -60.46
C ASP A 214 -31.45 12.32 -59.72
N GLY A 215 -32.24 13.28 -59.22
CA GLY A 215 -33.52 13.62 -59.89
C GLY A 215 -34.86 13.37 -59.18
N LYS A 216 -35.50 14.48 -58.77
CA LYS A 216 -36.88 14.94 -59.15
C LYS A 216 -37.92 15.15 -58.03
N SER A 217 -38.71 16.20 -58.29
CA SER A 217 -39.57 17.08 -57.49
C SER A 217 -40.92 16.52 -56.96
N VAL A 218 -41.27 16.92 -55.71
CA VAL A 218 -42.48 17.62 -55.12
C VAL A 218 -43.89 17.40 -55.77
N PRO A 219 -45.09 17.58 -55.11
CA PRO A 219 -45.51 17.82 -53.70
C PRO A 219 -46.76 17.02 -53.21
N ASP A 220 -47.21 17.34 -51.97
CA ASP A 220 -48.61 17.65 -51.54
C ASP A 220 -49.17 16.88 -50.32
N ALA A 221 -50.15 17.54 -49.70
CA ALA A 221 -50.48 17.62 -48.28
C ALA A 221 -51.56 16.64 -47.76
N ASP A 222 -51.83 16.82 -46.46
CA ASP A 222 -53.05 16.52 -45.68
C ASP A 222 -53.29 15.10 -45.17
N GLY A 223 -53.60 15.02 -43.86
CA GLY A 223 -54.23 13.83 -43.26
C GLY A 223 -54.07 13.70 -41.74
N LEU A 224 -55.03 14.24 -41.01
CA LEU A 224 -55.22 14.18 -39.55
C LEU A 224 -55.44 12.76 -39.00
N HIS A 225 -55.23 12.64 -37.68
CA HIS A 225 -55.98 11.88 -36.67
C HIS A 225 -55.22 10.81 -35.88
N GLY A 226 -55.42 10.83 -34.56
CA GLY A 226 -55.43 9.61 -33.75
C GLY A 226 -54.79 9.74 -32.38
N GLU A 227 -55.53 10.32 -31.44
CA GLU A 227 -55.30 10.21 -30.00
C GLU A 227 -55.27 8.73 -29.55
N SER A 228 -54.51 8.41 -28.50
CA SER A 228 -55.08 8.15 -27.17
C SER A 228 -54.32 7.08 -26.33
N HIS A 229 -54.31 7.38 -25.03
CA HIS A 229 -54.24 6.52 -23.83
C HIS A 229 -52.97 5.68 -23.59
N ALA A 230 -52.17 5.92 -22.54
CA ALA A 230 -52.42 6.05 -21.09
C ALA A 230 -52.27 4.72 -20.34
N ASP A 231 -51.77 4.86 -19.11
CA ASP A 231 -51.83 3.95 -17.98
C ASP A 231 -50.93 2.71 -17.97
N THR A 232 -50.42 2.21 -16.84
CA THR A 232 -50.10 2.66 -15.46
C THR A 232 -49.54 1.40 -14.78
N SER A 233 -48.81 1.56 -13.66
CA SER A 233 -48.64 0.57 -12.56
C SER A 233 -48.03 -0.79 -12.93
N GLY A 234 -46.89 -1.22 -12.38
CA GLY A 234 -46.48 -1.16 -10.99
C GLY A 234 -46.90 -2.46 -10.30
N LEU A 235 -45.95 -3.29 -9.86
CA LEU A 235 -46.18 -4.32 -8.84
C LEU A 235 -44.87 -4.69 -8.12
N ASP A 236 -44.89 -4.45 -6.82
CA ASP A 236 -44.07 -5.04 -5.78
C ASP A 236 -44.23 -6.56 -5.71
N GLY A 237 -43.20 -7.25 -5.21
CA GLY A 237 -43.24 -8.67 -4.87
C GLY A 237 -42.15 -9.06 -3.88
N VAL A 238 -42.49 -9.01 -2.59
CA VAL A 238 -41.75 -9.56 -1.44
C VAL A 238 -42.16 -11.02 -1.20
N ALA A 239 -41.19 -11.89 -0.88
CA ALA A 239 -41.32 -13.08 0.01
C ALA A 239 -39.94 -13.82 0.10
N THR A 240 -39.18 -13.70 1.19
CA THR A 240 -39.08 -14.60 2.38
C THR A 240 -38.55 -16.03 2.10
N THR A 241 -37.38 -16.40 2.63
CA THR A 241 -37.16 -17.31 3.81
C THR A 241 -35.67 -17.71 4.00
N ASP A 242 -35.22 -17.62 5.25
CA ASP A 242 -33.99 -18.11 5.94
C ASP A 242 -33.70 -19.64 5.83
N PRO A 243 -32.67 -20.25 6.48
CA PRO A 243 -31.28 -19.84 6.81
C PRO A 243 -30.22 -20.97 6.55
N ASP A 244 -28.96 -20.68 6.89
CA ASP A 244 -27.87 -21.61 7.28
C ASP A 244 -26.84 -22.03 6.20
N ALA A 245 -25.69 -21.34 6.22
CA ALA A 245 -24.38 -21.95 6.01
C ALA A 245 -23.31 -21.00 6.57
N GLY A 246 -22.61 -21.47 7.61
CA GLY A 246 -21.52 -20.74 8.26
C GLY A 246 -20.36 -20.38 7.33
N GLY A 247 -19.77 -19.22 7.59
CA GLY A 247 -18.58 -18.76 6.90
C GLY A 247 -18.05 -17.46 7.50
N VAL A 248 -17.19 -17.60 8.51
CA VAL A 248 -16.06 -16.73 8.88
C VAL A 248 -16.27 -15.21 8.78
N GLY A 249 -16.33 -14.56 9.95
CA GLY A 249 -16.57 -13.12 10.09
C GLY A 249 -15.52 -12.20 9.46
N GLY A 250 -16.01 -11.09 8.90
CA GLY A 250 -15.35 -9.78 8.85
C GLY A 250 -15.22 -9.19 10.27
N ASP A 251 -14.52 -8.08 10.51
CA ASP A 251 -14.54 -6.82 9.77
C ASP A 251 -13.24 -6.01 9.97
N PHE A 252 -13.13 -5.01 9.12
CA PHE A 252 -12.05 -4.17 8.64
C PHE A 252 -11.29 -3.31 9.66
N SER A 253 -10.01 -3.08 9.36
CA SER A 253 -9.44 -1.74 9.15
C SER A 253 -7.97 -1.85 8.73
N ASP A 254 -7.68 -1.68 7.44
CA ASP A 254 -6.85 -0.56 6.98
C ASP A 254 -6.99 -0.41 5.46
N VAL A 255 -7.36 0.80 5.07
CA VAL A 255 -7.60 1.22 3.69
C VAL A 255 -6.25 1.57 3.10
N SER A 256 -5.61 0.59 2.49
CA SER A 256 -4.60 0.87 1.46
C SER A 256 -5.40 1.29 0.22
N ALA A 257 -5.32 2.57 -0.13
CA ALA A 257 -5.87 3.10 -1.36
C ALA A 257 -5.04 2.61 -2.55
N ASP A 258 -5.18 1.33 -2.86
CA ASP A 258 -5.10 0.83 -4.22
C ASP A 258 -6.51 0.98 -4.80
N HIS A 259 -6.70 1.98 -5.64
CA HIS A 259 -7.82 2.03 -6.57
C HIS A 259 -7.26 2.37 -7.94
N ASP A 260 -7.29 1.33 -8.77
CA ASP A 260 -7.85 1.33 -10.12
C ASP A 260 -7.25 2.34 -11.11
N ASP A 261 -6.54 1.84 -12.12
CA ASP A 261 -7.22 1.28 -13.31
C ASP A 261 -6.15 1.11 -14.40
N PHE A 262 -5.58 -0.09 -14.54
CA PHE A 262 -4.74 -0.40 -15.69
C PHE A 262 -4.90 -1.87 -16.07
N ALA A 263 -6.11 -2.22 -16.45
CA ALA A 263 -6.35 -3.37 -17.32
C ALA A 263 -6.73 -2.82 -18.70
N ASP A 264 -5.84 -2.93 -19.68
CA ASP A 264 -6.07 -3.86 -20.79
C ASP A 264 -4.82 -4.06 -21.67
N LEU A 265 -4.72 -5.28 -22.20
CA LEU A 265 -3.92 -5.76 -23.34
C LEU A 265 -2.47 -6.23 -23.13
N ALA A 266 -2.40 -7.53 -22.84
CA ALA A 266 -1.34 -8.41 -23.35
C ALA A 266 -1.46 -8.57 -24.87
N GLY A 267 -0.33 -8.46 -25.58
CA GLY A 267 -0.18 -8.85 -26.99
C GLY A 267 1.30 -9.09 -27.32
N GLY A 268 1.71 -10.35 -27.37
CA GLY A 268 3.05 -10.78 -27.83
C GLY A 268 3.20 -10.75 -29.36
N PRO A 269 4.41 -10.97 -29.90
CA PRO A 269 4.89 -10.34 -31.12
C PRO A 269 4.65 -11.18 -32.39
N GLY A 270 4.41 -10.49 -33.51
CA GLY A 270 4.59 -11.05 -34.85
C GLY A 270 3.54 -10.61 -35.86
N GLY A 271 3.98 -9.91 -36.91
CA GLY A 271 3.23 -9.73 -38.15
C GLY A 271 3.30 -8.32 -38.70
N ASP A 272 4.22 -8.09 -39.63
CA ASP A 272 4.33 -6.88 -40.43
C ASP A 272 3.01 -6.60 -41.17
N ALA A 273 2.38 -5.47 -40.87
CA ALA A 273 1.33 -4.88 -41.69
C ALA A 273 1.37 -3.35 -41.53
N GLU A 274 1.96 -2.67 -42.51
CA GLU A 274 1.82 -1.23 -42.73
C GLU A 274 0.33 -0.89 -42.92
N GLY A 275 -0.28 -0.33 -41.87
CA GLY A 275 -1.60 0.27 -41.88
C GLY A 275 -1.66 1.30 -40.75
N GLY A 276 -1.79 2.58 -41.07
CA GLY A 276 -1.62 3.71 -40.15
C GLY A 276 -2.45 3.57 -38.86
N SER A 277 -1.78 3.26 -37.75
CA SER A 277 -2.38 3.24 -36.42
C SER A 277 -2.47 4.66 -35.88
N ARG A 278 -3.69 5.06 -35.54
CA ARG A 278 -4.09 6.38 -35.01
C ARG A 278 -3.37 6.66 -33.68
N PRO A 279 -2.89 7.89 -33.42
CA PRO A 279 -2.23 8.20 -32.15
C PRO A 279 -3.21 8.02 -30.97
N PRO A 280 -2.79 7.35 -29.89
CA PRO A 280 -3.64 7.12 -28.72
C PRO A 280 -4.02 8.44 -28.05
N MET A 281 -5.10 8.42 -27.26
CA MET A 281 -5.55 9.61 -26.53
C MET A 281 -4.47 10.08 -25.54
N PRO A 282 -4.15 11.40 -25.50
CA PRO A 282 -3.13 11.93 -24.60
C PRO A 282 -3.44 11.65 -23.13
N ASN A 283 -2.41 11.29 -22.37
CA ASN A 283 -2.49 10.98 -20.95
C ASN A 283 -1.71 11.99 -20.08
N THR A 284 -1.69 11.76 -18.77
CA THR A 284 -1.05 12.67 -17.80
C THR A 284 0.47 12.73 -17.96
N VAL A 285 1.12 11.66 -18.44
CA VAL A 285 2.56 11.64 -18.72
C VAL A 285 2.86 12.54 -19.92
N ASP A 286 2.04 12.50 -20.96
CA ASP A 286 2.20 13.37 -22.14
C ASP A 286 2.09 14.85 -21.75
N ALA A 287 1.11 15.18 -20.90
CA ALA A 287 0.95 16.53 -20.36
C ALA A 287 2.14 16.98 -19.50
N PHE A 288 2.75 16.06 -18.75
CA PHE A 288 3.95 16.33 -17.96
C PHE A 288 5.18 16.57 -18.86
N MET A 289 5.35 15.77 -19.90
CA MET A 289 6.45 15.95 -20.86
C MET A 289 6.32 17.27 -21.63
N GLU A 290 5.11 17.62 -22.07
CA GLU A 290 4.85 18.90 -22.73
C GLU A 290 5.08 20.09 -21.78
N LEU A 291 4.78 19.92 -20.48
CA LEU A 291 5.09 20.92 -19.46
C LEU A 291 6.60 21.13 -19.30
N ILE A 292 7.39 20.06 -19.33
CA ILE A 292 8.86 20.14 -19.30
C ILE A 292 9.38 20.84 -20.55
N GLU A 293 8.91 20.47 -21.73
CA GLU A 293 9.31 21.07 -23.00
C GLU A 293 8.98 22.57 -23.04
N THR A 294 7.75 22.94 -22.67
CA THR A 294 7.34 24.35 -22.58
C THR A 294 8.19 25.12 -21.56
N GLY A 295 8.52 24.49 -20.43
CA GLY A 295 9.37 25.07 -19.41
C GLY A 295 10.81 25.29 -19.90
N TRP A 296 11.33 24.34 -20.69
CA TRP A 296 12.63 24.44 -21.34
C TRP A 296 12.65 25.55 -22.38
N ASP A 297 11.66 25.62 -23.27
CA ASP A 297 11.56 26.67 -24.30
C ASP A 297 11.44 28.07 -23.69
N GLY A 298 10.64 28.20 -22.63
CA GLY A 298 10.51 29.46 -21.89
C GLY A 298 11.79 29.85 -21.13
N GLU A 299 12.62 28.89 -20.75
CA GLU A 299 13.95 29.14 -20.18
C GLU A 299 14.95 29.54 -21.26
N VAL A 300 14.99 28.84 -22.40
CA VAL A 300 15.83 29.16 -23.56
C VAL A 300 15.55 30.58 -24.06
N ALA A 301 14.29 30.99 -24.15
CA ALA A 301 13.89 32.33 -24.58
C ALA A 301 14.31 33.46 -23.61
N ARG A 302 14.54 33.15 -22.32
CA ARG A 302 14.91 34.13 -21.29
C ARG A 302 16.42 34.31 -21.12
N ARG A 303 17.25 33.47 -21.75
CA ARG A 303 18.71 33.56 -21.62
C ARG A 303 19.28 34.74 -22.43
N PRO A 304 20.08 35.63 -21.82
CA PRO A 304 20.87 36.58 -22.60
C PRO A 304 21.88 35.83 -23.47
N HIS A 305 22.05 36.25 -24.73
CA HIS A 305 22.71 35.55 -25.85
C HIS A 305 24.13 34.99 -25.62
N ALA A 306 24.74 35.17 -24.45
CA ALA A 306 26.12 34.79 -24.13
C ALA A 306 26.28 33.48 -23.32
N GLN A 307 25.20 32.77 -22.97
CA GLN A 307 25.27 31.49 -22.23
C GLN A 307 24.58 30.34 -22.99
N HIS A 308 25.20 29.91 -24.09
CA HIS A 308 24.83 28.64 -24.73
C HIS A 308 25.63 27.50 -24.08
N THR A 309 25.02 26.75 -23.17
CA THR A 309 25.54 25.44 -22.75
C THR A 309 25.08 24.39 -23.75
N THR A 310 26.00 23.80 -24.50
CA THR A 310 25.75 22.63 -25.34
C THR A 310 25.32 21.47 -24.45
N VAL A 311 24.06 21.04 -24.54
CA VAL A 311 23.62 19.78 -23.94
C VAL A 311 24.08 18.65 -24.86
N VAL A 312 25.11 17.92 -24.46
CA VAL A 312 25.54 16.70 -25.15
C VAL A 312 24.57 15.59 -24.75
N VAL A 313 23.66 15.22 -25.66
CA VAL A 313 22.92 13.96 -25.56
C VAL A 313 23.94 12.85 -25.87
N GLY A 314 24.45 12.20 -24.82
CA GLY A 314 25.38 11.08 -24.97
C GLY A 314 24.67 9.91 -25.64
N SER A 315 24.96 9.70 -26.93
CA SER A 315 24.55 8.51 -27.67
C SER A 315 25.15 7.25 -27.01
N VAL A 316 24.29 6.39 -26.48
CA VAL A 316 24.68 5.03 -26.06
C VAL A 316 25.09 4.25 -27.30
N ARG A 317 26.37 3.90 -27.38
CA ARG A 317 26.93 3.08 -28.45
C ARG A 317 26.55 1.63 -28.18
N LEU A 318 25.53 1.13 -28.86
CA LEU A 318 25.23 -0.29 -28.94
C LEU A 318 26.39 -0.95 -29.69
N THR A 319 27.16 -1.77 -28.98
CA THR A 319 28.15 -2.65 -29.58
C THR A 319 27.40 -3.96 -29.83
N VAL A 320 27.21 -4.30 -31.11
CA VAL A 320 26.75 -5.62 -31.55
C VAL A 320 27.91 -6.60 -31.41
#